data_AF-A0A3P3DJ63-F1
#
_entry.id   AF-A0A3P3DJ63-F1
#
_cell.length_a   1.000
_cell.length_b   1.000
_cell.length_c   1.000
_cell.angle_alpha   90.00
_cell.angle_beta   90.00
_cell.angle_gamma   90.00
#
_symmetry.space_group_name_H-M   'P 1'
#
loop_
_entity.id
_entity.type
_entity.pdbx_description
1 polymer ?
#
loop_
_entity_poly.entity_id
_entity_poly.type
_entity_poly.pdbx_seq_one_letter_code
_entity_poly.pdbx_strand_id
1 'polypeptide(L)'
;MRMSAELIQIFLPKANLEVSVDAIDYAAAKDIISTFQAMLYLLNINPTVAPFATSHSMNEYAGINYRSSDALKDKLPEGLRSGITAKSARVEGWPHDLTFSVIQGERMCYSANVGRDDFIQAAEAVEIWREIEAKYVKASILRSALAKAPLMPDQSSSILSIWQALESVFGKGPELSFRMSLSLAELCGPIASRSEIYTMAKKSYKDRSGITHGELSSASADQWMRAWNLLKNAVRAILHRRAIPTEDELFSELLSR
;
A
#
# COMPACT_ATOMS: atom_id res chain seq x y z
N MET A 1 -12.86 -6.38 -16.72
CA MET A 1 -13.19 -5.10 -17.39
C MET A 1 -11.93 -4.58 -18.06
N ARG A 2 -11.98 -4.19 -19.34
CA ARG A 2 -10.83 -3.57 -20.03
C ARG A 2 -10.87 -2.06 -19.80
N MET A 3 -9.71 -1.44 -19.67
CA MET A 3 -9.63 0.01 -19.53
C MET A 3 -9.80 0.70 -20.88
N SER A 4 -10.55 1.80 -20.92
CA SER A 4 -10.72 2.59 -22.15
C SER A 4 -9.50 3.49 -22.39
N ALA A 5 -9.24 3.84 -23.65
CA ALA A 5 -8.13 4.71 -24.02
C ALA A 5 -8.28 6.11 -23.44
N GLU A 6 -9.51 6.62 -23.34
CA GLU A 6 -9.84 7.92 -22.77
C GLU A 6 -9.47 7.99 -21.29
N LEU A 7 -9.74 6.91 -20.54
CA LEU A 7 -9.38 6.86 -19.12
C LEU A 7 -7.86 6.79 -18.93
N ILE A 8 -7.14 6.05 -19.79
CA ILE A 8 -5.67 6.02 -19.79
C ILE A 8 -5.12 7.43 -20.00
N GLN A 9 -5.65 8.19 -20.95
CA GLN A 9 -5.20 9.56 -21.25
C GLN A 9 -5.37 10.54 -20.09
N ILE A 10 -6.30 10.29 -19.15
CA ILE A 10 -6.47 11.12 -17.96
C ILE A 10 -5.32 10.90 -16.96
N PHE A 11 -4.89 9.65 -16.79
CA PHE A 11 -3.87 9.29 -15.81
C PHE A 11 -2.44 9.41 -16.35
N LEU A 12 -2.23 9.15 -17.65
CA LEU A 12 -0.92 9.14 -18.30
C LEU A 12 -0.04 10.37 -18.02
N PRO A 13 -0.57 11.61 -18.10
CA PRO A 13 0.26 12.81 -17.91
C PRO A 13 0.82 12.97 -16.50
N LYS A 14 0.26 12.24 -15.52
CA LYS A 14 0.68 12.25 -14.12
C LYS A 14 1.48 11.01 -13.72
N ALA A 15 1.63 10.03 -14.62
CA ALA A 15 2.43 8.84 -14.37
C ALA A 15 3.92 9.20 -14.37
N ASN A 16 4.59 8.99 -13.23
CA ASN A 16 6.00 9.32 -13.02
C ASN A 16 6.87 8.08 -12.76
N LEU A 17 6.26 6.90 -12.61
CA LEU A 17 6.94 5.63 -12.39
C LEU A 17 6.14 4.51 -13.06
N GLU A 18 6.84 3.62 -13.73
CA GLU A 18 6.32 2.36 -14.24
C GLU A 18 7.02 1.21 -13.52
N VAL A 19 6.27 0.20 -13.11
CA VAL A 19 6.80 -1.00 -12.45
C VAL A 19 6.41 -2.21 -13.27
N SER A 20 7.41 -2.94 -13.76
CA SER A 20 7.19 -4.24 -14.39
C SER A 20 7.11 -5.32 -13.31
N VAL A 21 6.19 -6.26 -13.48
CA VAL A 21 5.99 -7.37 -12.55
C VAL A 21 5.92 -8.66 -13.35
N ASP A 22 6.76 -9.63 -13.01
CA ASP A 22 6.69 -10.98 -13.56
C ASP A 22 5.54 -11.74 -12.89
N ALA A 23 4.41 -11.85 -13.60
CA ALA A 23 3.20 -12.50 -13.11
C ALA A 23 2.53 -13.31 -14.22
N ILE A 24 1.89 -14.42 -13.83
CA ILE A 24 1.17 -15.30 -14.76
C ILE A 24 -0.11 -14.66 -15.33
N ASP A 25 -0.71 -13.75 -14.57
CA ASP A 25 -1.92 -13.04 -14.95
C ASP A 25 -2.04 -11.69 -14.23
N TYR A 26 -3.07 -10.92 -14.59
CA TYR A 26 -3.33 -9.61 -13.99
C TYR A 26 -3.69 -9.68 -12.50
N ALA A 27 -4.33 -10.75 -12.03
CA ALA A 27 -4.71 -10.87 -10.62
C ALA A 27 -3.48 -11.06 -9.73
N ALA A 28 -2.54 -11.90 -10.15
CA ALA A 28 -1.25 -12.06 -9.51
C ALA A 28 -0.42 -10.77 -9.56
N ALA A 29 -0.37 -10.10 -10.71
CA ALA A 29 0.33 -8.81 -10.85
C ALA A 29 -0.22 -7.75 -9.88
N LYS A 30 -1.55 -7.68 -9.76
CA LYS A 30 -2.27 -6.78 -8.85
C LYS A 30 -1.93 -7.03 -7.38
N ASP A 31 -1.83 -8.29 -6.98
CA ASP A 31 -1.49 -8.62 -5.61
C ASP A 31 -0.03 -8.27 -5.27
N ILE A 32 0.90 -8.55 -6.20
CA ILE A 32 2.32 -8.19 -6.06
C ILE A 32 2.49 -6.67 -5.98
N ILE A 33 1.89 -5.90 -6.89
CA ILE A 33 2.04 -4.43 -6.89
C ILE A 33 1.41 -3.80 -5.64
N SER A 34 0.27 -4.32 -5.18
CA SER A 34 -0.36 -3.87 -3.94
C SER A 34 0.51 -4.16 -2.71
N THR A 35 1.19 -5.31 -2.70
CA THR A 35 2.18 -5.64 -1.66
C THR A 35 3.39 -4.72 -1.74
N PHE A 36 3.92 -4.50 -2.94
CA PHE A 36 5.05 -3.61 -3.18
C PHE A 36 4.78 -2.16 -2.73
N GLN A 37 3.61 -1.61 -3.07
CA GLN A 37 3.18 -0.30 -2.58
C GLN A 37 3.13 -0.25 -1.05
N ALA A 38 2.55 -1.27 -0.42
CA ALA A 38 2.52 -1.37 1.04
C ALA A 38 3.94 -1.35 1.64
N MET A 39 4.90 -2.06 1.03
CA MET A 39 6.30 -2.07 1.48
C MET A 39 6.99 -0.70 1.28
N LEU A 40 6.76 -0.02 0.16
CA LEU A 40 7.26 1.35 -0.06
C LEU A 40 6.77 2.31 1.03
N TYR A 41 5.52 2.18 1.48
CA TYR A 41 4.97 3.04 2.53
C TYR A 41 5.67 2.86 3.88
N LEU A 42 6.22 1.67 4.16
CA LEU A 42 7.02 1.41 5.36
C LEU A 42 8.36 2.15 5.32
N LEU A 43 8.89 2.39 4.12
CA LEU A 43 10.10 3.18 3.85
C LEU A 43 9.83 4.69 3.77
N ASN A 44 8.65 5.14 4.21
CA ASN A 44 8.23 6.54 4.16
C ASN A 44 8.17 7.13 2.74
N ILE A 45 7.89 6.30 1.73
CA ILE A 45 7.44 6.80 0.44
C ILE A 45 6.00 7.29 0.57
N ASN A 46 5.68 8.41 -0.06
CA ASN A 46 4.32 8.94 -0.11
C ASN A 46 3.35 7.89 -0.65
N PRO A 47 2.12 7.81 -0.12
CA PRO A 47 1.08 7.01 -0.72
C PRO A 47 0.87 7.32 -2.20
N THR A 48 0.77 6.28 -3.03
CA THR A 48 0.68 6.39 -4.50
C THR A 48 -0.57 5.69 -5.04
N VAL A 49 -0.95 6.03 -6.27
CA VAL A 49 -2.00 5.36 -7.03
C VAL A 49 -1.35 4.56 -8.15
N ALA A 50 -1.76 3.31 -8.32
CA ALA A 50 -1.47 2.53 -9.52
C ALA A 50 -2.78 2.43 -10.32
N PRO A 51 -3.10 3.41 -11.20
CA PRO A 51 -4.45 3.53 -11.75
C PRO A 51 -4.81 2.41 -12.72
N PHE A 52 -3.82 1.84 -13.39
CA PHE A 52 -4.00 0.78 -14.37
C PHE A 52 -2.74 -0.06 -14.52
N ALA A 53 -2.92 -1.24 -15.11
CA ALA A 53 -1.84 -2.10 -15.55
C ALA A 53 -1.94 -2.32 -17.05
N THR A 54 -0.81 -2.47 -17.72
CA THR A 54 -0.72 -2.79 -19.14
C THR A 54 0.16 -4.00 -19.37
N SER A 55 -0.14 -4.75 -20.42
CA SER A 55 0.67 -5.89 -20.88
C SER A 55 2.07 -5.53 -21.40
N HIS A 56 2.29 -4.25 -21.68
CA HIS A 56 3.51 -3.70 -22.26
C HIS A 56 3.80 -2.36 -21.61
N SER A 57 5.06 -1.93 -21.63
CA SER A 57 5.43 -0.61 -21.14
C SER A 57 4.75 0.50 -21.92
N MET A 58 4.49 1.64 -21.25
CA MET A 58 4.04 2.85 -21.94
C MET A 58 5.02 3.30 -23.02
N ASN A 59 6.32 3.10 -22.79
CA ASN A 59 7.36 3.43 -23.76
C ASN A 59 7.33 2.50 -24.98
N GLU A 60 7.03 1.22 -24.78
CA GLU A 60 6.84 0.25 -25.88
C GLU A 60 5.59 0.55 -26.69
N TYR A 61 4.51 0.99 -26.03
CA TYR A 61 3.29 1.41 -26.70
C TYR A 61 3.43 2.74 -27.45
N ALA A 62 4.21 3.68 -26.94
CA ALA A 62 4.36 5.01 -27.52
C ALA A 62 4.81 4.92 -29.00
N GLY A 63 4.01 5.45 -29.93
CA GLY A 63 4.32 5.44 -31.36
C GLY A 63 3.89 4.17 -32.13
N ILE A 64 3.12 3.26 -31.53
CA ILE A 64 2.68 2.00 -32.18
C ILE A 64 1.99 2.22 -33.54
N ASN A 65 1.18 3.26 -33.67
CA ASN A 65 0.48 3.61 -34.91
C ASN A 65 1.45 4.12 -35.98
N TYR A 66 2.44 4.93 -35.57
CA TYR A 66 3.45 5.47 -36.48
C TYR A 66 4.39 4.35 -36.97
N ARG A 67 4.81 3.43 -36.09
CA ARG A 67 5.63 2.27 -36.48
C ARG A 67 4.93 1.30 -37.43
N SER A 68 3.59 1.30 -37.44
CA SER A 68 2.81 0.41 -38.30
C SER A 68 2.73 0.90 -39.76
N SER A 69 3.33 2.04 -40.08
CA SER A 69 3.42 2.63 -41.41
C SER A 69 4.86 3.05 -41.71
N ASP A 70 5.46 2.50 -42.77
CA ASP A 70 6.84 2.83 -43.15
C ASP A 70 7.02 4.34 -43.39
N ALA A 71 6.02 5.01 -43.96
CA ALA A 71 6.05 6.45 -44.22
C ALA A 71 5.94 7.33 -42.95
N LEU A 72 5.37 6.79 -41.86
CA LEU A 72 5.23 7.53 -40.59
C LEU A 72 6.33 7.17 -39.60
N LYS A 73 6.91 5.97 -39.73
CA LYS A 73 7.98 5.47 -38.86
C LYS A 73 9.18 6.41 -38.83
N ASP A 74 9.59 6.94 -39.98
CA ASP A 74 10.74 7.85 -40.07
C ASP A 74 10.52 9.20 -39.35
N LYS A 75 9.25 9.57 -39.08
CA LYS A 75 8.89 10.77 -38.31
C LYS A 75 9.03 10.59 -36.79
N LEU A 76 9.20 9.36 -36.31
CA LEU A 76 9.45 9.12 -34.88
C LEU A 76 10.90 9.45 -34.51
N PRO A 77 11.16 9.88 -33.25
CA PRO A 77 12.50 9.91 -32.69
C PRO A 77 13.18 8.54 -32.80
N GLU A 78 14.50 8.50 -32.97
CA GLU A 78 15.27 7.28 -33.24
C GLU A 78 14.94 6.13 -32.27
N GLY A 79 14.91 6.40 -30.97
CA GLY A 79 14.60 5.41 -29.92
C GLY A 79 13.17 4.86 -29.94
N LEU A 80 12.24 5.45 -30.70
CA LEU A 80 10.86 5.00 -30.84
C LEU A 80 10.56 4.35 -32.20
N ARG A 81 11.53 4.31 -33.14
CA ARG A 81 11.33 3.74 -34.48
C ARG A 81 11.22 2.22 -34.47
N SER A 82 11.75 1.56 -33.44
CA SER A 82 11.67 0.11 -33.21
C SER A 82 10.69 -0.23 -32.08
N GLY A 83 10.27 -1.49 -32.01
CA GLY A 83 9.36 -2.00 -30.97
C GLY A 83 8.10 -2.65 -31.56
N ILE A 84 7.09 -2.84 -30.72
CA ILE A 84 5.82 -3.46 -31.11
C ILE A 84 5.05 -2.60 -32.14
N THR A 85 4.28 -3.28 -32.99
CA THR A 85 3.36 -2.69 -33.98
C THR A 85 1.95 -3.18 -33.74
N ALA A 86 0.95 -2.54 -34.34
CA ALA A 86 -0.44 -2.98 -34.25
C ALA A 86 -0.69 -4.39 -34.83
N LYS A 87 0.23 -4.88 -35.68
CA LYS A 87 0.16 -6.23 -36.27
C LYS A 87 0.91 -7.28 -35.44
N SER A 88 1.94 -6.88 -34.70
CA SER A 88 2.85 -7.82 -34.03
C SER A 88 2.50 -8.08 -32.57
N ALA A 89 1.73 -7.20 -31.92
CA ALA A 89 1.35 -7.37 -30.53
C ALA A 89 -0.07 -6.85 -30.27
N ARG A 90 -0.75 -7.47 -29.31
CA ARG A 90 -1.99 -6.97 -28.75
C ARG A 90 -1.69 -6.31 -27.41
N VAL A 91 -1.90 -4.99 -27.33
CA VAL A 91 -1.76 -4.26 -26.08
C VAL A 91 -3.07 -4.32 -25.32
N GLU A 92 -3.00 -4.84 -24.10
CA GLU A 92 -4.12 -4.92 -23.17
C GLU A 92 -3.86 -4.02 -21.96
N GLY A 93 -4.94 -3.45 -21.42
CA GLY A 93 -4.94 -2.57 -20.26
C GLY A 93 -6.11 -2.91 -19.33
N TRP A 94 -5.82 -2.93 -18.03
CA TRP A 94 -6.78 -3.26 -16.97
C TRP A 94 -6.84 -2.13 -15.94
N PRO A 95 -8.04 -1.72 -15.50
CA PRO A 95 -8.19 -0.73 -14.44
C PRO A 95 -7.76 -1.34 -13.10
N HIS A 96 -7.06 -0.56 -12.29
CA HIS A 96 -6.63 -0.97 -10.96
C HIS A 96 -7.17 -0.01 -9.88
N ASP A 97 -6.48 1.08 -9.56
CA ASP A 97 -6.91 2.06 -8.56
C ASP A 97 -7.45 3.32 -9.22
N LEU A 98 -8.73 3.32 -9.58
CA LEU A 98 -9.39 4.44 -10.26
C LEU A 98 -9.78 5.56 -9.28
N THR A 99 -8.84 6.01 -8.44
CA THR A 99 -9.00 7.16 -7.55
C THR A 99 -8.24 8.37 -8.08
N PHE A 100 -8.81 9.55 -7.89
CA PHE A 100 -8.21 10.84 -8.24
C PHE A 100 -7.63 11.58 -7.03
N SER A 101 -7.82 11.03 -5.84
CA SER A 101 -7.35 11.60 -4.57
C SER A 101 -6.64 10.55 -3.74
N VAL A 102 -5.60 11.00 -3.07
CA VAL A 102 -4.84 10.20 -2.09
C VAL A 102 -4.76 11.02 -0.82
N ILE A 103 -5.11 10.41 0.31
CA ILE A 103 -4.90 11.00 1.62
C ILE A 103 -3.38 11.07 1.83
N GLN A 104 -2.88 12.29 1.98
CA GLN A 104 -1.47 12.54 2.23
C GLN A 104 -1.23 12.77 3.71
N GLY A 105 -0.07 12.30 4.19
CA GLY A 105 0.46 12.66 5.49
C GLY A 105 1.16 14.02 5.49
N GLU A 106 1.78 14.37 6.61
CA GLU A 106 2.61 15.56 6.69
C GLU A 106 3.79 15.49 5.71
N ARG A 107 3.90 16.48 4.81
CA ARG A 107 4.85 16.47 3.68
C ARG A 107 6.32 16.32 4.09
N MET A 108 6.69 16.71 5.30
CA MET A 108 8.08 16.66 5.77
C MET A 108 8.54 15.25 6.15
N CYS A 109 7.61 14.30 6.33
CA CYS A 109 7.92 12.94 6.77
C CYS A 109 8.00 11.92 5.63
N TYR A 110 7.71 12.32 4.38
CA TYR A 110 7.58 11.39 3.26
C TYR A 110 8.32 11.85 2.01
N SER A 111 8.95 10.89 1.32
CA SER A 111 9.58 11.12 0.02
C SER A 111 8.56 10.98 -1.12
N ALA A 112 8.61 11.88 -2.10
CA ALA A 112 7.89 11.75 -3.37
C ALA A 112 8.66 10.93 -4.42
N ASN A 113 9.92 10.62 -4.15
CA ASN A 113 10.81 9.90 -5.06
C ASN A 113 11.09 8.51 -4.50
N VAL A 114 11.11 7.51 -5.38
CA VAL A 114 11.56 6.15 -5.07
C VAL A 114 12.99 6.01 -5.55
N GLY A 115 13.95 5.93 -4.62
CA GLY A 115 15.34 5.65 -4.94
C GLY A 115 15.55 4.19 -5.31
N ARG A 116 16.74 3.89 -5.86
CA ARG A 116 17.13 2.50 -6.17
C ARG A 116 17.10 1.62 -4.91
N ASP A 117 17.65 2.12 -3.80
CA ASP A 117 17.74 1.37 -2.56
C ASP A 117 16.37 1.16 -1.92
N ASP A 118 15.46 2.14 -2.04
CA ASP A 118 14.07 2.02 -1.58
C ASP A 118 13.34 0.93 -2.38
N PHE A 119 13.55 0.92 -3.70
CA PHE A 119 12.94 -0.06 -4.59
C PHE A 119 13.41 -1.49 -4.25
N ILE A 120 14.73 -1.69 -4.10
CA ILE A 120 15.31 -2.99 -3.78
C ILE A 120 14.81 -3.48 -2.41
N GLN A 121 14.87 -2.63 -1.38
CA GLN A 121 14.40 -2.98 -0.04
C GLN A 121 12.90 -3.32 -0.03
N ALA A 122 12.08 -2.55 -0.75
CA ALA A 122 10.65 -2.84 -0.85
C ALA A 122 10.41 -4.17 -1.58
N ALA A 123 11.13 -4.47 -2.66
CA ALA A 123 11.01 -5.74 -3.39
C ALA A 123 11.43 -6.94 -2.54
N GLU A 124 12.54 -6.84 -1.78
CA GLU A 124 12.94 -7.89 -0.83
C GLU A 124 11.90 -8.09 0.27
N ALA A 125 11.33 -7.00 0.78
CA ALA A 125 10.27 -7.07 1.79
C ALA A 125 8.97 -7.70 1.25
N VAL A 126 8.67 -7.57 -0.06
CA VAL A 126 7.54 -8.27 -0.69
C VAL A 126 7.70 -9.78 -0.54
N GLU A 127 8.87 -10.33 -0.85
CA GLU A 127 9.11 -11.78 -0.76
C GLU A 127 8.98 -12.29 0.67
N ILE A 128 9.58 -11.58 1.64
CA ILE A 128 9.41 -11.90 3.07
C ILE A 128 7.93 -11.84 3.47
N TRP A 129 7.19 -10.82 3.04
CA TRP A 129 5.79 -10.68 3.40
C TRP A 129 4.91 -11.78 2.80
N ARG A 130 5.20 -12.23 1.58
CA ARG A 130 4.50 -13.36 0.94
C ARG A 130 4.72 -14.66 1.73
N GLU A 131 5.91 -14.90 2.26
CA GLU A 131 6.17 -16.03 3.16
C GLU A 131 5.34 -15.94 4.45
N ILE A 132 5.15 -14.73 4.98
CA ILE A 132 4.31 -14.49 6.16
C ILE A 132 2.84 -14.74 5.82
N GLU A 133 2.33 -14.23 4.70
CA GLU A 133 0.94 -14.44 4.29
C GLU A 133 0.61 -15.90 4.02
N ALA A 134 1.57 -16.67 3.48
CA ALA A 134 1.41 -18.11 3.29
C ALA A 134 1.22 -18.88 4.61
N LYS A 135 1.77 -18.37 5.72
CA LYS A 135 1.66 -18.97 7.05
C LYS A 135 0.51 -18.38 7.88
N TYR A 136 0.24 -17.09 7.71
CA TYR A 136 -0.69 -16.33 8.52
C TYR A 136 -1.68 -15.60 7.62
N VAL A 137 -2.82 -16.23 7.31
CA VAL A 137 -3.87 -15.68 6.41
C VAL A 137 -4.26 -14.25 6.78
N LYS A 138 -4.28 -13.93 8.08
CA LYS A 138 -4.63 -12.60 8.61
C LYS A 138 -3.64 -11.49 8.22
N ALA A 139 -2.40 -11.82 7.84
CA ALA A 139 -1.42 -10.84 7.38
C ALA A 139 -1.91 -10.07 6.14
N SER A 140 -2.64 -10.75 5.25
CA SER A 140 -3.25 -10.14 4.05
C SER A 140 -4.20 -8.99 4.36
N ILE A 141 -4.87 -9.01 5.52
CA ILE A 141 -5.78 -7.96 5.95
C ILE A 141 -5.01 -6.70 6.32
N LEU A 142 -3.91 -6.82 7.06
CA LEU A 142 -3.05 -5.70 7.43
C LEU A 142 -2.40 -5.06 6.21
N ARG A 143 -1.85 -5.88 5.32
CA ARG A 143 -1.26 -5.41 4.06
C ARG A 143 -2.29 -4.71 3.19
N SER A 144 -3.46 -5.32 3.01
CA SER A 144 -4.54 -4.72 2.21
C SER A 144 -4.98 -3.38 2.78
N ALA A 145 -5.09 -3.25 4.10
CA ALA A 145 -5.40 -1.99 4.74
C ALA A 145 -4.28 -0.97 4.53
N LEU A 146 -3.01 -1.39 4.60
CA LEU A 146 -1.87 -0.50 4.37
C LEU A 146 -1.85 0.01 2.92
N ALA A 147 -2.15 -0.84 1.94
CA ALA A 147 -2.22 -0.42 0.54
C ALA A 147 -3.43 0.51 0.25
N LYS A 148 -4.59 0.24 0.85
CA LYS A 148 -5.87 0.88 0.48
C LYS A 148 -6.27 2.06 1.35
N ALA A 149 -5.84 2.12 2.61
CA ALA A 149 -6.26 3.17 3.53
C ALA A 149 -6.00 4.59 2.97
N PRO A 150 -4.85 4.89 2.32
CA PRO A 150 -4.64 6.21 1.73
C PRO A 150 -5.54 6.52 0.51
N LEU A 151 -6.16 5.50 -0.09
CA LEU A 151 -7.02 5.62 -1.26
C LEU A 151 -8.51 5.80 -0.90
N MET A 152 -8.83 5.82 0.40
CA MET A 152 -10.18 6.05 0.88
C MET A 152 -10.64 7.49 0.60
N PRO A 153 -11.95 7.72 0.46
CA PRO A 153 -12.49 9.04 0.09
C PRO A 153 -12.23 10.12 1.15
N ASP A 154 -12.12 9.72 2.42
CA ASP A 154 -11.92 10.63 3.54
C ASP A 154 -11.12 9.97 4.67
N GLN A 155 -10.59 10.82 5.56
CA GLN A 155 -9.75 10.40 6.69
C GLN A 155 -10.51 9.53 7.70
N SER A 156 -11.79 9.77 7.93
CA SER A 156 -12.60 8.98 8.87
C SER A 156 -12.76 7.56 8.36
N SER A 157 -13.17 7.38 7.11
CA SER A 157 -13.28 6.07 6.45
C SER A 157 -11.94 5.32 6.45
N SER A 158 -10.84 6.05 6.21
CA SER A 158 -9.50 5.50 6.28
C SER A 158 -9.12 5.00 7.68
N ILE A 159 -9.35 5.81 8.72
CA ILE A 159 -9.09 5.44 10.11
C ILE A 159 -9.90 4.19 10.50
N LEU A 160 -11.19 4.14 10.14
CA LEU A 160 -12.04 2.97 10.40
C LEU A 160 -11.50 1.71 9.71
N SER A 161 -11.09 1.81 8.43
CA SER A 161 -10.50 0.69 7.70
C SER A 161 -9.19 0.20 8.31
N ILE A 162 -8.34 1.11 8.80
CA ILE A 162 -7.09 0.76 9.48
C ILE A 162 -7.40 -0.01 10.76
N TRP A 163 -8.30 0.51 11.59
CA TRP A 163 -8.64 -0.13 12.85
C TRP A 163 -9.36 -1.45 12.68
N GLN A 164 -10.24 -1.59 11.68
CA GLN A 164 -10.85 -2.88 11.34
C GLN A 164 -9.77 -3.93 11.03
N ALA A 165 -8.71 -3.56 10.32
CA ALA A 165 -7.60 -4.46 10.04
C ALA A 165 -6.83 -4.84 11.31
N LEU A 166 -6.46 -3.86 12.14
CA LEU A 166 -5.78 -4.12 13.41
C LEU A 166 -6.63 -5.01 14.34
N GLU A 167 -7.92 -4.71 14.47
CA GLU A 167 -8.88 -5.47 15.28
C GLU A 167 -9.06 -6.90 14.74
N SER A 168 -9.04 -7.10 13.42
CA SER A 168 -9.15 -8.45 12.85
C SER A 168 -7.99 -9.39 13.25
N VAL A 169 -6.81 -8.80 13.49
CA VAL A 169 -5.61 -9.54 13.86
C VAL A 169 -5.49 -9.69 15.37
N PHE A 170 -5.61 -8.58 16.10
CA PHE A 170 -5.30 -8.50 17.53
C PHE A 170 -6.54 -8.32 18.43
N GLY A 171 -7.70 -7.97 17.87
CA GLY A 171 -8.88 -7.62 18.64
C GLY A 171 -9.68 -8.84 19.08
N LYS A 172 -9.58 -9.20 20.36
CA LYS A 172 -10.44 -10.22 20.99
C LYS A 172 -10.84 -9.82 22.41
N GLY A 173 -12.11 -10.09 22.75
CA GLY A 173 -12.60 -10.06 24.14
C GLY A 173 -12.94 -8.67 24.70
N PRO A 174 -13.23 -8.59 26.01
CA PRO A 174 -13.57 -7.34 26.71
C PRO A 174 -12.36 -6.40 26.80
N GLU A 175 -12.62 -5.12 27.10
CA GLU A 175 -11.58 -4.09 27.27
C GLU A 175 -10.70 -3.86 26.04
N LEU A 176 -11.31 -3.92 24.86
CA LEU A 176 -10.64 -3.90 23.57
C LEU A 176 -9.59 -2.78 23.44
N SER A 177 -9.91 -1.55 23.88
CA SER A 177 -8.95 -0.43 23.81
C SER A 177 -7.66 -0.71 24.59
N PHE A 178 -7.76 -1.24 25.81
CA PHE A 178 -6.60 -1.52 26.66
C PHE A 178 -5.76 -2.65 26.08
N ARG A 179 -6.40 -3.79 25.75
CA ARG A 179 -5.74 -4.98 25.23
C ARG A 179 -5.08 -4.74 23.87
N MET A 180 -5.78 -4.02 22.98
CA MET A 180 -5.22 -3.61 21.68
C MET A 180 -3.98 -2.73 21.86
N SER A 181 -4.06 -1.73 22.74
CA SER A 181 -2.95 -0.82 22.97
C SER A 181 -1.73 -1.53 23.55
N LEU A 182 -1.95 -2.49 24.46
CA LEU A 182 -0.89 -3.29 25.06
C LEU A 182 -0.27 -4.28 24.05
N SER A 183 -1.11 -4.97 23.28
CA SER A 183 -0.65 -5.91 22.24
C SER A 183 0.18 -5.20 21.18
N LEU A 184 -0.28 -4.03 20.70
CA LEU A 184 0.48 -3.23 19.72
C LEU A 184 1.79 -2.72 20.30
N ALA A 185 1.79 -2.29 21.57
CA ALA A 185 3.00 -1.85 22.24
C ALA A 185 4.03 -2.98 22.35
N GLU A 186 3.63 -4.18 22.76
CA GLU A 186 4.57 -5.30 22.85
C GLU A 186 5.04 -5.78 21.48
N LEU A 187 4.12 -5.89 20.52
CA LEU A 187 4.45 -6.23 19.13
C LEU A 187 5.54 -5.31 18.58
N CYS A 188 5.37 -4.00 18.73
CA CYS A 188 6.25 -2.96 18.20
C CYS A 188 7.49 -2.70 19.08
N GLY A 189 7.56 -3.27 20.29
CA GLY A 189 8.62 -3.02 21.24
C GLY A 189 10.06 -3.30 20.76
N PRO A 190 10.32 -4.19 19.78
CA PRO A 190 11.64 -4.32 19.16
C PRO A 190 12.06 -3.16 18.25
N ILE A 191 11.12 -2.36 17.73
CA ILE A 191 11.38 -1.31 16.72
C ILE A 191 11.00 0.10 17.19
N ALA A 192 10.29 0.23 18.30
CA ALA A 192 9.79 1.50 18.83
C ALA A 192 9.59 1.43 20.36
N SER A 193 9.49 2.60 21.00
CA SER A 193 9.19 2.69 22.43
C SER A 193 7.79 2.16 22.74
N ARG A 194 7.71 1.15 23.61
CA ARG A 194 6.43 0.56 24.04
C ARG A 194 5.47 1.59 24.64
N SER A 195 5.98 2.49 25.48
CA SER A 195 5.15 3.50 26.16
C SER A 195 4.55 4.51 25.18
N GLU A 196 5.32 4.90 24.15
CA GLU A 196 4.87 5.79 23.09
C GLU A 196 3.84 5.10 22.21
N ILE A 197 4.08 3.85 21.78
CA ILE A 197 3.12 3.07 20.99
C ILE A 197 1.82 2.86 21.77
N TYR A 198 1.90 2.51 23.06
CA TYR A 198 0.73 2.34 23.92
C TYR A 198 -0.11 3.62 24.00
N THR A 199 0.53 4.76 24.23
CA THR A 199 -0.13 6.06 24.32
C THR A 199 -0.76 6.46 22.99
N MET A 200 -0.03 6.25 21.89
CA MET A 200 -0.51 6.49 20.53
C MET A 200 -1.70 5.61 20.18
N ALA A 201 -1.65 4.31 20.51
CA ALA A 201 -2.72 3.35 20.29
C ALA A 201 -3.99 3.72 21.06
N LYS A 202 -3.88 4.06 22.35
CA LYS A 202 -5.03 4.54 23.14
C LYS A 202 -5.68 5.78 22.54
N LYS A 203 -4.87 6.78 22.16
CA LYS A 203 -5.38 8.02 21.56
C LYS A 203 -6.06 7.75 20.23
N SER A 204 -5.44 6.96 19.35
CA SER A 204 -6.00 6.63 18.05
C SER A 204 -7.26 5.74 18.15
N TYR A 205 -7.33 4.86 19.15
CA TYR A 205 -8.55 4.08 19.39
C TYR A 205 -9.71 4.98 19.84
N LYS A 206 -9.44 6.00 20.67
CA LYS A 206 -10.43 7.02 21.04
C LYS A 206 -10.93 7.78 19.80
N ASP A 207 -10.02 8.17 18.90
CA ASP A 207 -10.39 8.81 17.62
C ASP A 207 -11.34 7.90 16.81
N ARG A 208 -11.00 6.61 16.64
CA ARG A 208 -11.86 5.61 15.98
C ARG A 208 -13.23 5.46 16.66
N SER A 209 -13.26 5.41 17.98
CA SER A 209 -14.50 5.30 18.76
C SER A 209 -15.41 6.50 18.51
N GLY A 210 -14.87 7.72 18.58
CA GLY A 210 -15.64 8.94 18.33
C GLY A 210 -16.16 9.05 16.90
N ILE A 211 -15.39 8.60 15.90
CA ILE A 211 -15.87 8.51 14.51
C ILE A 211 -17.04 7.51 14.41
N THR A 212 -16.91 6.33 15.02
CA THR A 212 -17.92 5.26 14.98
C THR A 212 -19.25 5.70 15.61
N HIS A 213 -19.18 6.47 16.71
CA HIS A 213 -20.36 6.96 17.42
C HIS A 213 -20.88 8.31 16.90
N GLY A 214 -20.26 8.89 15.86
CA GLY A 214 -20.66 10.17 15.29
C GLY A 214 -20.32 11.39 16.13
N GLU A 215 -19.50 11.23 17.18
CA GLU A 215 -19.00 12.35 18.01
C GLU A 215 -17.97 13.20 17.26
N LEU A 216 -17.26 12.58 16.31
CA LEU A 216 -16.32 13.24 15.40
C LEU A 216 -16.95 13.34 14.02
N SER A 217 -17.34 14.57 13.62
CA SER A 217 -17.93 14.85 12.31
C SER A 217 -16.93 14.76 11.16
N SER A 218 -15.66 15.04 11.43
CA SER A 218 -14.55 14.87 10.47
C SER A 218 -13.27 14.55 11.24
N ALA A 219 -12.47 13.63 10.71
CA ALA A 219 -11.14 13.36 11.22
C ALA A 219 -10.14 14.41 10.72
N SER A 220 -9.12 14.71 11.52
CA SER A 220 -8.00 15.56 11.14
C SER A 220 -6.82 14.75 10.57
N ALA A 221 -5.91 15.45 9.89
CA ALA A 221 -4.67 14.85 9.39
C ALA A 221 -3.85 14.17 10.50
N ASP A 222 -3.77 14.78 11.69
CA ASP A 222 -3.07 14.20 12.84
C ASP A 222 -3.75 12.92 13.35
N GLN A 223 -5.09 12.87 13.35
CA GLN A 223 -5.85 11.68 13.72
C GLN A 223 -5.57 10.54 12.75
N TRP A 224 -5.57 10.85 11.46
CA TRP A 224 -5.23 9.89 10.40
C TRP A 224 -3.79 9.40 10.52
N MET A 225 -2.83 10.32 10.66
CA MET A 225 -1.40 10.00 10.80
C MET A 225 -1.11 9.10 12.00
N ARG A 226 -1.81 9.28 13.13
CA ARG A 226 -1.69 8.36 14.28
C ARG A 226 -2.11 6.94 13.93
N ALA A 227 -3.29 6.77 13.32
CA ALA A 227 -3.78 5.44 12.92
C ALA A 227 -2.85 4.81 11.87
N TRP A 228 -2.45 5.59 10.88
CA TRP A 228 -1.55 5.18 9.81
C TRP A 228 -0.18 4.71 10.33
N ASN A 229 0.44 5.48 11.23
CA ASN A 229 1.72 5.11 11.84
C ASN A 229 1.60 3.86 12.71
N LEU A 230 0.48 3.65 13.41
CA LEU A 230 0.23 2.40 14.15
C LEU A 230 0.21 1.19 13.20
N LEU A 231 -0.49 1.29 12.08
CA LEU A 231 -0.53 0.22 11.08
C LEU A 231 0.86 -0.05 10.50
N LYS A 232 1.57 1.01 10.09
CA LYS A 232 2.96 0.89 9.60
C LYS A 232 3.87 0.21 10.62
N ASN A 233 3.81 0.62 11.88
CA ASN A 233 4.65 0.04 12.93
C ASN A 233 4.29 -1.43 13.19
N ALA A 234 3.00 -1.77 13.21
CA ALA A 234 2.57 -3.16 13.35
C ALA A 234 3.10 -4.05 12.21
N VAL A 235 2.96 -3.59 10.95
CA VAL A 235 3.48 -4.31 9.77
C VAL A 235 5.01 -4.42 9.81
N ARG A 236 5.73 -3.35 10.16
CA ARG A 236 7.21 -3.38 10.32
C ARG A 236 7.65 -4.35 11.40
N ALA A 237 6.94 -4.39 12.53
CA ALA A 237 7.24 -5.31 13.62
C ALA A 237 7.00 -6.78 13.21
N ILE A 238 5.93 -7.04 12.47
CA ILE A 238 5.64 -8.37 11.89
C ILE A 238 6.74 -8.77 10.89
N LEU A 239 7.17 -7.87 10.00
CA LEU A 239 8.30 -8.12 9.09
C LEU A 239 9.58 -8.45 9.85
N HIS A 240 9.90 -7.66 10.88
CA HIS A 240 11.08 -7.90 11.72
C HIS A 240 11.02 -9.27 12.41
N ARG A 241 9.86 -9.66 12.93
CA ARG A 241 9.64 -10.95 13.59
C ARG A 241 9.48 -12.13 12.61
N ARG A 242 9.15 -11.85 11.35
CA ARG A 242 8.69 -12.83 10.34
C ARG A 242 7.52 -13.71 10.79
N ALA A 243 6.70 -13.19 11.70
CA ALA A 243 5.57 -13.90 12.29
C ALA A 243 4.52 -12.92 12.83
N ILE A 244 3.28 -13.39 12.90
CA ILE A 244 2.20 -12.71 13.62
C ILE A 244 2.03 -13.43 14.96
N PRO A 245 2.52 -12.86 16.07
CA PRO A 245 2.34 -13.47 17.37
C PRO A 245 0.86 -13.43 17.77
N THR A 246 0.44 -14.46 18.48
CA THR A 246 -0.83 -14.51 19.18
C THR A 246 -0.83 -13.54 20.36
N GLU A 247 -2.02 -13.23 20.83
CA GLU A 247 -2.20 -12.39 22.00
C GLU A 247 -1.50 -13.01 23.24
N ASP A 248 -1.66 -14.31 23.47
CA ASP A 248 -1.05 -15.02 24.60
C ASP A 248 0.49 -15.01 24.54
N GLU A 249 1.07 -15.13 23.34
CA GLU A 249 2.53 -15.00 23.14
C GLU A 249 3.01 -13.60 23.50
N LEU A 250 2.32 -12.55 23.05
CA LEU A 250 2.65 -11.17 23.40
C LEU A 250 2.53 -10.91 24.91
N PHE A 251 1.48 -11.43 25.57
CA PHE A 251 1.34 -11.31 27.02
C PHE A 251 2.41 -12.08 27.78
N SER A 252 2.79 -13.27 27.30
CA SER A 252 3.87 -14.06 27.90
C SER A 252 5.21 -13.33 27.79
N GLU A 253 5.51 -12.73 26.63
CA GLU A 253 6.71 -11.88 26.42
C GLU A 253 6.74 -10.65 27.33
N LEU A 254 5.57 -10.08 27.63
CA LEU A 254 5.46 -8.93 28.53
C LEU A 254 5.77 -9.32 29.98
N LEU A 255 5.30 -10.48 30.42
CA LEU A 255 5.47 -10.99 31.79
C LEU A 255 6.86 -11.59 32.05
N SER A 256 7.57 -12.01 31.01
CA SER A 256 8.91 -12.61 31.13
C SER A 256 10.05 -11.60 31.23
N ARG A 257 9.75 -10.32 31.48
CA ARG A 257 10.71 -9.20 31.56
C ARG A 257 10.77 -8.65 32.97
#